data_AF-A0A5N4E5W5-F1
#
_entry.id   AF-A0A5N4E5W5-F1
#
_cell.length_a   1.000
_cell.length_b   1.000
_cell.length_c   1.000
_cell.angle_alpha   90.00
_cell.angle_beta   90.00
_cell.angle_gamma   90.00
#
_symmetry.space_group_name_H-M   'P 1'
#
loop_
_entity.id
_entity.type
_entity.pdbx_description
1 polymer ?
#
loop_
_entity_poly.entity_id
_entity_poly.type
_entity_poly.pdbx_seq_one_letter_code
_entity_poly.pdbx_strand_id
1 'polypeptide(L)'
;DRKQGLHSMNMMEAAASEPSLDLDNLKLLELIGRGRYGAVYKGSLDERPVAVKVFSFANRQNFINEKNIYRVPLMEHDNIARFIVGDERVTADGRMEYLLVMEYYPNVGTIRYMAPEVLEGAVNLRDCESALKQVDMYALGLIYWEIFMRCTDLFPGESVPEYQMAFQTEVGNHPTFEDMQVLVSREKQRPKFPEAWKENSLVRKN
;
A
#
# COMPACT_ATOMS: atom_id res chain seq x y z
N ASP A 1 57.96 -15.52 6.36
CA ASP A 1 57.47 -14.28 7.00
C ASP A 1 56.81 -13.33 6.05
N ARG A 2 55.49 -13.14 6.22
CA ARG A 2 54.71 -11.90 6.10
C ARG A 2 53.22 -12.25 6.08
N LYS A 3 52.72 -12.56 7.27
CA LYS A 3 51.31 -12.40 7.65
C LYS A 3 51.24 -11.21 8.61
N GLN A 4 50.07 -10.59 8.64
CA GLN A 4 49.58 -9.55 9.56
C GLN A 4 49.79 -8.09 9.14
N GLY A 5 48.69 -7.34 9.17
CA GLY A 5 48.71 -5.89 9.24
C GLY A 5 47.89 -5.17 8.18
N LEU A 6 46.57 -5.38 8.11
CA LEU A 6 45.69 -4.28 7.71
C LEU A 6 44.35 -4.38 8.44
N HIS A 7 44.36 -3.72 9.61
CA HIS A 7 43.26 -3.10 10.32
C HIS A 7 41.85 -3.67 10.15
N SER A 8 41.50 -4.49 11.13
CA SER A 8 40.22 -4.49 11.81
C SER A 8 39.67 -3.06 11.99
N MET A 9 38.77 -2.66 11.10
CA MET A 9 37.79 -1.61 11.39
C MET A 9 36.74 -2.23 12.31
N ASN A 10 36.95 -2.07 13.62
CA ASN A 10 35.95 -2.29 14.67
C ASN A 10 34.62 -1.65 14.22
N MET A 11 33.54 -2.40 13.99
CA MET A 11 32.63 -2.89 15.05
C MET A 11 32.37 -1.82 16.12
N MET A 12 31.85 -0.67 15.69
CA MET A 12 31.03 0.24 16.50
C MET A 12 30.00 0.88 15.58
N GLU A 13 29.10 0.07 15.02
CA GLU A 13 27.77 0.59 14.73
C GLU A 13 27.06 0.57 16.09
N ALA A 14 27.15 1.71 16.78
CA ALA A 14 26.34 1.95 17.95
C ALA A 14 24.90 1.61 17.55
N ALA A 15 24.29 0.67 18.25
CA ALA A 15 22.85 0.52 18.26
C ALA A 15 22.30 1.88 18.69
N ALA A 16 21.98 2.74 17.71
CA ALA A 16 21.23 3.94 17.96
C ALA A 16 19.95 3.43 18.60
N SER A 17 19.82 3.64 19.91
CA SER A 17 18.59 3.34 20.62
C SER A 17 17.49 4.07 19.86
N GLU A 18 16.63 3.29 19.22
CA GLU A 18 15.50 3.81 18.44
C GLU A 18 14.74 4.78 19.36
N PRO A 19 14.24 5.92 18.84
CA PRO A 19 13.25 6.67 19.59
C PRO A 19 12.05 5.74 19.80
N SER A 20 11.96 5.12 20.99
CA SER A 20 10.77 4.40 21.40
C SER A 20 9.70 5.45 21.56
N LEU A 21 8.85 5.61 20.54
CA LEU A 21 7.63 6.36 20.75
C LEU A 21 6.84 5.60 21.80
N ASP A 22 6.51 6.27 22.90
CA ASP A 22 5.75 5.66 23.97
C ASP A 22 4.37 5.28 23.46
N LEU A 23 4.13 3.97 23.33
CA LEU A 23 2.84 3.44 22.88
C LEU A 23 1.81 3.38 24.01
N ASP A 24 2.12 3.89 25.21
CA ASP A 24 1.19 3.91 26.34
C ASP A 24 -0.14 4.61 26.01
N ASN A 25 -0.11 5.61 25.11
CA ASN A 25 -1.31 6.31 24.64
C ASN A 25 -1.96 5.68 23.40
N LEU A 26 -1.45 4.57 22.87
CA LEU A 26 -2.01 3.91 21.69
C LEU A 26 -3.32 3.20 22.03
N LYS A 27 -4.43 3.69 21.47
CA LYS A 27 -5.75 3.08 21.58
C LYS A 27 -6.16 2.44 20.26
N LEU A 28 -6.42 1.13 20.27
CA LEU A 28 -7.07 0.46 19.14
C LEU A 28 -8.57 0.73 19.20
N LEU A 29 -9.15 1.25 18.10
CA LEU A 29 -10.55 1.70 18.09
C LEU A 29 -11.44 0.76 17.26
N GLU A 30 -11.20 0.71 15.95
CA GLU A 30 -12.09 0.03 14.99
C GLU A 30 -11.27 -0.93 14.12
N LEU A 31 -11.76 -2.16 13.92
CA LEU A 31 -11.17 -3.10 12.98
C LEU A 31 -11.53 -2.66 11.55
N ILE A 32 -10.54 -2.23 10.76
CA ILE A 32 -10.73 -1.75 9.39
C ILE A 32 -10.34 -2.78 8.32
N GLY A 33 -9.64 -3.86 8.68
CA GLY A 33 -9.33 -4.92 7.74
C GLY A 33 -8.73 -6.16 8.40
N ARG A 34 -8.94 -7.32 7.78
CA ARG A 34 -8.25 -8.56 8.13
C ARG A 34 -7.44 -9.02 6.92
N GLY A 35 -6.11 -8.98 7.07
CA GLY A 35 -5.19 -9.52 6.09
C GLY A 35 -4.84 -10.98 6.36
N ARG A 36 -4.05 -11.57 5.46
CA ARG A 36 -3.57 -12.96 5.59
C ARG A 36 -2.71 -13.18 6.85
N TYR A 37 -1.97 -12.16 7.28
CA TYR A 37 -0.95 -12.28 8.33
C TYR A 37 -1.27 -11.48 9.60
N GLY A 38 -2.40 -10.76 9.63
CA GLY A 38 -2.73 -9.87 10.74
C GLY A 38 -4.03 -9.11 10.53
N ALA A 39 -4.40 -8.32 11.53
CA ALA A 39 -5.57 -7.45 11.51
C ALA A 39 -5.11 -5.98 11.49
N VAL A 40 -5.79 -5.15 10.73
CA VAL A 40 -5.55 -3.71 10.67
C VAL A 40 -6.68 -3.01 11.41
N TYR A 41 -6.31 -2.18 12.38
CA TYR A 41 -7.22 -1.34 13.14
C TYR A 41 -7.00 0.12 12.81
N LYS A 42 -8.07 0.90 12.78
CA LYS A 42 -7.98 2.34 13.06
C LYS A 42 -7.75 2.49 14.55
N GLY A 43 -6.78 3.32 14.91
CA GLY A 43 -6.42 3.64 16.28
C GLY A 43 -6.23 5.14 16.49
N SER A 44 -5.88 5.50 17.71
CA SER A 44 -5.46 6.84 18.10
C SER A 44 -4.15 6.75 18.87
N LEU A 45 -3.17 7.57 18.48
CA LEU A 45 -1.90 7.74 19.16
C LEU A 45 -1.71 9.22 19.43
N ASP A 46 -1.66 9.61 20.72
CA ASP A 46 -1.63 11.01 21.14
C ASP A 46 -2.73 11.86 20.47
N GLU A 47 -3.96 11.32 20.44
CA GLU A 47 -5.14 11.92 19.80
C GLU A 47 -5.06 12.07 18.27
N ARG A 48 -4.01 11.54 17.62
CA ARG A 48 -3.89 11.50 16.15
C ARG A 48 -4.41 10.18 15.58
N PRO A 49 -5.21 10.19 14.50
CA PRO A 49 -5.69 8.97 13.88
C PRO A 49 -4.53 8.19 13.22
N VAL A 50 -4.45 6.89 13.52
CA VAL A 50 -3.40 5.99 13.01
C VAL A 50 -3.99 4.68 12.49
N ALA A 51 -3.31 4.06 11.53
CA ALA A 51 -3.58 2.69 11.12
C ALA A 51 -2.59 1.78 11.86
N VAL A 52 -3.11 0.75 12.54
CA VAL A 52 -2.33 -0.16 13.37
C VAL A 52 -2.50 -1.58 12.85
N LYS A 53 -1.45 -2.13 12.25
CA LYS A 53 -1.43 -3.52 11.82
C LYS A 53 -0.87 -4.39 12.95
N VAL A 54 -1.72 -5.28 13.46
CA VAL A 54 -1.42 -6.18 14.57
C VAL A 54 -1.14 -7.58 14.02
N PHE A 55 0.01 -8.12 14.41
CA PHE A 55 0.46 -9.47 14.09
C PHE A 55 0.45 -10.31 15.36
N SER A 56 -0.01 -11.55 15.26
CA SER A 56 0.10 -12.51 16.36
C SER A 56 1.54 -12.96 16.56
N PHE A 57 1.82 -13.56 17.72
CA PHE A 57 3.10 -14.20 18.01
C PHE A 57 3.63 -15.08 16.87
N ALA A 58 2.75 -15.88 16.24
CA ALA A 58 3.10 -16.79 15.14
C ALA A 58 3.58 -16.06 13.86
N ASN A 59 3.23 -14.80 13.68
CA ASN A 59 3.55 -14.00 12.50
C ASN A 59 4.71 -13.01 12.73
N ARG A 60 5.54 -13.22 13.77
CA ARG A 60 6.71 -12.38 14.09
C ARG A 60 7.61 -12.07 12.88
N GLN A 61 7.90 -13.09 12.06
CA GLN A 61 8.78 -12.89 10.90
C GLN A 61 8.16 -11.96 9.85
N ASN A 62 6.84 -12.01 9.66
CA ASN A 62 6.13 -11.12 8.75
C ASN A 62 6.18 -9.67 9.24
N PHE A 63 6.01 -9.47 10.56
CA PHE A 63 6.22 -8.16 11.18
C PHE A 63 7.63 -7.61 10.93
N ILE A 64 8.68 -8.42 11.15
CA ILE A 64 10.07 -7.98 10.94
C ILE A 64 10.32 -7.62 9.49
N ASN A 65 9.87 -8.47 8.55
CA ASN A 65 10.04 -8.22 7.13
C ASN A 65 9.39 -6.90 6.72
N GLU A 66 8.17 -6.66 7.16
CA GLU A 66 7.42 -5.45 6.83
C GLU A 66 7.99 -4.20 7.55
N LYS A 67 8.42 -4.32 8.81
CA LYS A 67 9.16 -3.25 9.53
C LYS A 67 10.43 -2.85 8.76
N ASN A 68 11.15 -3.81 8.20
CA ASN A 68 12.38 -3.55 7.45
C ASN A 68 12.12 -2.84 6.11
N ILE A 69 11.00 -3.13 5.44
CA ILE A 69 10.62 -2.44 4.20
C ILE A 69 10.46 -0.94 4.45
N TYR A 70 9.76 -0.54 5.52
CA TYR A 70 9.59 0.88 5.84
C TYR A 70 10.88 1.61 6.23
N ARG A 71 11.99 0.90 6.43
CA ARG A 71 13.30 1.46 6.80
C ARG A 71 14.26 1.61 5.63
N VAL A 72 13.93 1.14 4.44
CA VAL A 72 14.82 1.31 3.28
C VAL A 72 14.91 2.79 2.89
N PRO A 73 16.03 3.26 2.30
CA PRO A 73 16.14 4.64 1.83
C PRO A 73 14.99 5.03 0.91
N LEU A 74 14.55 6.30 0.99
CA LEU A 74 13.48 6.89 0.18
C LEU A 74 12.04 6.45 0.53
N MET A 75 11.83 5.77 1.66
CA MET A 75 10.47 5.44 2.14
C MET A 75 9.77 6.60 2.85
N GLU A 76 10.49 7.64 3.24
CA GLU A 76 9.91 8.90 3.73
C GLU A 76 9.57 9.80 2.54
N HIS A 77 8.30 9.83 2.15
CA HIS A 77 7.80 10.61 1.02
C HIS A 77 6.32 10.95 1.18
N ASP A 78 5.89 12.11 0.68
CA ASP A 78 4.49 12.60 0.81
C ASP A 78 3.44 11.65 0.18
N ASN A 79 3.86 10.82 -0.76
CA ASN A 79 2.98 9.86 -1.46
C ASN A 79 3.20 8.40 -1.01
N ILE A 80 3.98 8.16 0.03
CA ILE A 80 4.12 6.84 0.66
C ILE A 80 3.47 6.91 2.03
N ALA A 81 2.72 5.87 2.42
CA ALA A 81 2.09 5.83 3.73
C ALA A 81 3.15 6.01 4.83
N ARG A 82 3.01 7.07 5.62
CA ARG A 82 4.03 7.44 6.59
C ARG A 82 4.10 6.40 7.71
N PHE A 83 5.20 5.68 7.76
CA PHE A 83 5.54 4.80 8.87
C PHE A 83 5.85 5.62 10.12
N ILE A 84 5.30 5.20 11.27
CA ILE A 84 5.49 5.89 12.55
C ILE A 84 6.45 5.06 13.41
N VAL A 85 6.06 3.83 13.74
CA VAL A 85 6.83 2.95 14.61
C VAL A 85 6.41 1.50 14.43
N GLY A 86 7.33 0.58 14.73
CA GLY A 86 7.06 -0.85 14.81
C GLY A 86 7.54 -1.39 16.15
N ASP A 87 6.63 -1.92 16.97
CA ASP A 87 6.92 -2.31 18.36
C ASP A 87 6.22 -3.61 18.78
N GLU A 88 6.62 -4.14 19.93
CA GLU A 88 6.06 -5.35 20.54
C GLU A 88 5.17 -4.97 21.74
N ARG A 89 4.02 -5.62 21.89
CA ARG A 89 3.09 -5.41 23.00
C ARG A 89 2.73 -6.72 23.65
N VAL A 90 2.77 -6.75 24.99
CA VAL A 90 2.15 -7.82 25.77
C VAL A 90 0.73 -7.39 26.13
N THR A 91 -0.27 -8.17 25.72
CA THR A 91 -1.67 -7.92 26.04
C THR A 91 -1.97 -8.27 27.51
N ALA A 92 -3.11 -7.81 28.03
CA ALA A 92 -3.52 -8.05 29.43
C ALA A 92 -3.65 -9.54 29.79
N ASP A 93 -3.85 -10.42 28.80
CA ASP A 93 -3.89 -11.87 28.96
C ASP A 93 -2.51 -12.54 28.76
N GLY A 94 -1.44 -11.76 28.69
CA GLY A 94 -0.05 -12.24 28.61
C GLY A 94 0.39 -12.69 27.21
N ARG A 95 -0.39 -12.46 26.16
CA ARG A 95 0.00 -12.79 24.79
C ARG A 95 0.88 -11.71 24.19
N MET A 96 1.88 -12.14 23.41
CA MET A 96 2.72 -11.22 22.65
C MET A 96 2.09 -10.91 21.29
N GLU A 97 2.02 -9.63 20.96
CA GLU A 97 1.60 -9.08 19.68
C GLU A 97 2.66 -8.14 19.13
N TYR A 98 2.73 -8.00 17.81
CA TYR A 98 3.61 -7.04 17.14
C TYR A 98 2.77 -6.02 16.38
N LEU A 99 3.16 -4.77 16.42
CA LEU A 99 2.38 -3.65 15.91
C LEU A 99 3.20 -2.84 14.91
N LEU A 100 2.66 -2.60 13.72
CA LEU A 100 3.12 -1.53 12.83
C LEU A 100 2.12 -0.39 12.89
N VAL A 101 2.59 0.78 13.27
CA VAL A 101 1.80 2.00 13.36
C VAL A 101 2.15 2.91 12.18
N MET A 102 1.12 3.33 11.45
CA MET A 102 1.22 4.18 10.26
C MET A 102 0.18 5.30 10.35
N GLU A 103 0.34 6.32 9.53
CA GLU A 103 -0.72 7.30 9.33
C GLU A 103 -1.98 6.66 8.75
N TYR A 104 -3.15 7.09 9.24
CA TYR A 104 -4.44 6.59 8.79
C TYR A 104 -4.96 7.35 7.58
N TYR A 105 -5.32 6.62 6.52
CA TYR A 105 -5.97 7.15 5.32
C TYR A 105 -7.35 6.50 5.16
N PRO A 106 -8.46 7.29 5.18
CA PRO A 106 -9.81 6.75 5.24
C PRO A 106 -10.33 6.14 3.92
N ASN A 107 -9.69 6.44 2.78
CA ASN A 107 -10.18 6.08 1.45
C ASN A 107 -9.26 5.04 0.78
N VAL A 108 -9.39 3.75 1.09
CA VAL A 108 -8.58 2.69 0.45
C VAL A 108 -9.37 1.42 0.15
N GLY A 109 -9.14 0.82 -1.01
CA GLY A 109 -9.70 -0.47 -1.42
C GLY A 109 -8.76 -1.24 -2.35
N THR A 110 -7.95 -2.15 -1.82
CA THR A 110 -6.88 -2.84 -2.57
C THR A 110 -7.39 -3.79 -3.65
N ILE A 111 -8.53 -4.46 -3.44
CA ILE A 111 -9.04 -5.50 -4.37
C ILE A 111 -9.31 -4.91 -5.76
N ARG A 112 -9.82 -3.68 -5.82
CA ARG A 112 -10.11 -2.94 -7.05
C ARG A 112 -8.88 -2.71 -7.94
N TYR A 113 -7.69 -2.64 -7.34
CA TYR A 113 -6.45 -2.34 -8.04
C TYR A 113 -5.60 -3.59 -8.32
N MET A 114 -6.09 -4.79 -8.02
CA MET A 114 -5.38 -6.03 -8.29
C MET A 114 -5.30 -6.32 -9.79
N ALA A 115 -4.10 -6.64 -10.27
CA ALA A 115 -3.87 -7.04 -11.65
C ALA A 115 -4.54 -8.38 -11.98
N PRO A 116 -4.88 -8.66 -13.26
CA PRO A 116 -5.55 -9.89 -13.68
C PRO A 116 -4.85 -11.16 -13.20
N GLU A 117 -3.51 -11.21 -13.27
CA GLU A 117 -2.69 -12.33 -12.84
C GLU A 117 -2.73 -12.55 -11.31
N VAL A 118 -2.97 -11.50 -10.53
CA VAL A 118 -3.20 -11.60 -9.08
C VAL A 118 -4.59 -12.17 -8.81
N LEU A 119 -5.61 -11.69 -9.53
CA LEU A 119 -6.98 -12.18 -9.44
C LEU A 119 -7.14 -13.64 -9.89
N GLU A 120 -6.30 -14.09 -10.82
CA GLU A 120 -6.24 -15.48 -11.29
C GLU A 120 -5.35 -16.39 -10.44
N GLY A 121 -4.56 -15.83 -9.52
CA GLY A 121 -3.54 -16.59 -8.78
C GLY A 121 -2.41 -17.11 -9.68
N ALA A 122 -2.17 -16.46 -10.82
CA ALA A 122 -1.25 -16.86 -11.87
C ALA A 122 0.04 -16.03 -11.93
N VAL A 123 0.38 -15.32 -10.85
CA VAL A 123 1.60 -14.50 -10.76
C VAL A 123 2.85 -15.38 -10.94
N ASN A 124 3.74 -15.00 -11.86
CA ASN A 124 4.98 -15.73 -12.10
C ASN A 124 6.00 -15.50 -10.96
N LEU A 125 6.00 -16.38 -9.97
CA LEU A 125 6.91 -16.28 -8.82
C LEU A 125 8.36 -16.68 -9.13
N ARG A 126 8.67 -17.21 -10.33
CA ARG A 126 10.07 -17.49 -10.74
C ARG A 126 10.83 -16.21 -11.10
N ASP A 127 10.10 -15.19 -11.56
CA ASP A 127 10.59 -13.84 -11.82
C ASP A 127 9.73 -12.84 -11.03
N CYS A 128 9.82 -12.94 -9.71
CA CYS A 128 8.98 -12.17 -8.81
C CYS A 128 9.21 -10.66 -8.91
N GLU A 129 10.43 -10.22 -9.19
CA GLU A 129 10.76 -8.79 -9.30
C GLU A 129 10.02 -8.15 -10.47
N SER A 130 10.10 -8.74 -11.67
CA SER A 130 9.40 -8.23 -12.83
C SER A 130 7.89 -8.37 -12.68
N ALA A 131 7.41 -9.50 -12.14
CA ALA A 131 5.99 -9.75 -11.96
C ALA A 131 5.36 -8.75 -10.98
N LEU A 132 5.99 -8.47 -9.84
CA LEU A 132 5.47 -7.50 -8.87
C LEU A 132 5.47 -6.08 -9.43
N LYS A 133 6.53 -5.68 -10.18
CA LYS A 133 6.54 -4.39 -10.88
C LYS A 133 5.41 -4.27 -11.90
N GLN A 134 5.06 -5.33 -12.61
CA GLN A 134 3.93 -5.32 -13.56
C GLN A 134 2.59 -5.15 -12.84
N VAL A 135 2.40 -5.83 -11.71
CA VAL A 135 1.22 -5.67 -10.85
C VAL A 135 1.10 -4.22 -10.37
N ASP A 136 2.19 -3.61 -9.92
CA ASP A 136 2.21 -2.21 -9.49
C ASP A 136 1.94 -1.25 -10.65
N MET A 137 2.48 -1.51 -11.84
CA MET A 137 2.21 -0.71 -13.04
C MET A 137 0.74 -0.79 -13.48
N TYR A 138 0.09 -1.95 -13.30
CA TYR A 138 -1.34 -2.07 -13.53
C TYR A 138 -2.14 -1.18 -12.56
N ALA A 139 -1.85 -1.28 -11.25
CA ALA A 139 -2.50 -0.44 -10.24
C ALA A 139 -2.27 1.05 -10.52
N LEU A 140 -1.04 1.45 -10.85
CA LEU A 140 -0.69 2.81 -11.22
C LEU A 140 -1.46 3.30 -12.46
N GLY A 141 -1.67 2.45 -13.46
CA GLY A 141 -2.46 2.77 -14.64
C GLY A 141 -3.92 3.13 -14.31
N LEU A 142 -4.51 2.42 -13.34
CA LEU A 142 -5.85 2.74 -12.84
C LEU A 142 -5.88 4.07 -12.07
N ILE A 143 -4.87 4.34 -11.25
CA ILE A 143 -4.73 5.61 -10.53
C ILE A 143 -4.53 6.78 -11.52
N TYR A 144 -3.74 6.61 -12.57
CA TYR A 144 -3.62 7.63 -13.61
C TYR A 144 -4.95 7.90 -14.31
N TRP A 145 -5.75 6.86 -14.58
CA TRP A 145 -7.10 7.06 -15.10
C TRP A 145 -7.95 7.92 -14.16
N GLU A 146 -7.95 7.64 -12.85
CA GLU A 146 -8.70 8.42 -11.86
C GLU A 146 -8.25 9.89 -11.80
N ILE A 147 -6.92 10.12 -11.84
CA ILE A 147 -6.34 11.48 -11.87
C ILE A 147 -6.74 12.21 -13.15
N PHE A 148 -6.66 11.54 -14.30
CA PHE A 148 -6.99 12.13 -15.60
C PHE A 148 -8.48 12.45 -15.72
N MET A 149 -9.36 11.65 -15.12
CA MET A 149 -10.81 11.94 -15.01
C MET A 149 -11.10 13.22 -14.24
N ARG A 150 -10.13 13.74 -13.47
CA ARG A 150 -10.24 14.99 -12.72
C ARG A 150 -9.43 16.15 -13.31
N CYS A 151 -8.74 15.93 -14.43
CA CYS A 151 -7.90 16.93 -15.07
C CYS A 151 -8.73 17.80 -16.04
N THR A 152 -8.91 19.08 -15.72
CA THR A 152 -9.66 20.05 -16.55
C THR A 152 -9.14 20.16 -17.98
N ASP A 153 -7.82 20.08 -18.17
CA ASP A 153 -7.19 20.21 -19.48
C ASP A 153 -7.55 19.06 -20.43
N LEU A 154 -7.97 17.92 -19.88
CA LEU A 154 -8.43 16.77 -20.65
C LEU A 154 -9.91 16.84 -21.03
N PHE A 155 -10.67 17.81 -20.53
CA PHE A 155 -12.09 18.04 -20.85
C PHE A 155 -12.32 19.47 -21.39
N PRO A 156 -11.73 19.84 -22.54
CA PRO A 156 -11.88 21.18 -23.09
C PRO A 156 -13.34 21.45 -23.50
N GLY A 157 -13.95 22.48 -22.92
CA GLY A 157 -15.34 22.84 -23.24
C GLY A 157 -16.40 21.96 -22.60
N GLU A 158 -16.00 20.98 -21.77
CA GLU A 158 -16.91 20.12 -21.00
C GLU A 158 -16.67 20.29 -19.50
N SER A 159 -17.68 19.96 -18.69
CA SER A 159 -17.51 19.87 -17.25
C SER A 159 -16.77 18.60 -16.87
N VAL A 160 -15.73 18.73 -16.04
CA VAL A 160 -15.01 17.58 -15.50
C VAL A 160 -15.96 16.71 -14.66
N PRO A 161 -16.05 15.40 -14.92
CA PRO A 161 -16.96 14.50 -14.20
C PRO A 161 -16.59 14.39 -12.72
N GLU A 162 -17.56 14.12 -11.85
CA GLU A 162 -17.30 13.86 -10.43
C GLU A 162 -16.27 12.73 -10.23
N TYR A 163 -15.52 12.78 -9.14
CA TYR A 163 -14.54 11.75 -8.82
C TYR A 163 -15.22 10.38 -8.69
N GLN A 164 -14.64 9.39 -9.38
CA GLN A 164 -15.00 8.00 -9.26
C GLN A 164 -13.72 7.15 -9.24
N MET A 165 -13.72 6.12 -8.41
CA MET A 165 -12.67 5.11 -8.41
C MET A 165 -12.74 4.28 -9.71
N ALA A 166 -11.62 3.69 -10.12
CA ALA A 166 -11.59 2.76 -11.25
C ALA A 166 -12.62 1.63 -11.05
N PHE A 167 -13.42 1.33 -12.07
CA PHE A 167 -14.50 0.33 -12.01
C PHE A 167 -15.66 0.65 -11.05
N GLN A 168 -15.74 1.85 -10.45
CA GLN A 168 -16.80 2.15 -9.46
C GLN A 168 -18.21 2.07 -10.07
N THR A 169 -18.36 2.41 -11.36
CA THR A 169 -19.65 2.33 -12.04
C THR A 169 -20.11 0.88 -12.22
N GLU A 170 -19.17 -0.04 -12.47
CA GLU A 170 -19.43 -1.43 -12.78
C GLU A 170 -19.65 -2.27 -11.52
N VAL A 171 -18.87 -2.06 -10.46
CA VAL A 171 -18.85 -2.91 -9.26
C VAL A 171 -19.14 -2.17 -7.95
N GLY A 172 -19.55 -0.91 -8.03
CA GLY A 172 -19.87 -0.10 -6.86
C GLY A 172 -18.64 0.23 -6.00
N ASN A 173 -18.86 0.61 -4.74
CA ASN A 173 -17.79 1.09 -3.84
C ASN A 173 -16.97 -0.03 -3.19
N HIS A 174 -17.59 -1.19 -2.93
CA HIS A 174 -17.00 -2.29 -2.17
C HIS A 174 -17.07 -3.60 -2.96
N PRO A 175 -16.28 -3.74 -4.05
CA PRO A 175 -16.30 -4.95 -4.85
C PRO A 175 -15.74 -6.14 -4.06
N THR A 176 -16.32 -7.30 -4.28
CA THR A 176 -15.74 -8.55 -3.83
C THR A 176 -14.59 -8.97 -4.76
N PHE A 177 -13.81 -9.95 -4.31
CA PHE A 177 -12.77 -10.54 -5.16
C PHE A 177 -13.36 -11.19 -6.42
N GLU A 178 -14.54 -11.82 -6.30
CA GLU A 178 -15.23 -12.47 -7.42
C GLU A 178 -15.69 -11.43 -8.46
N ASP A 179 -16.25 -10.30 -8.01
CA ASP A 179 -16.66 -9.21 -8.90
C ASP A 179 -15.49 -8.73 -9.77
N MET A 180 -14.33 -8.47 -9.12
CA MET A 180 -13.14 -8.03 -9.83
C MET A 180 -12.57 -9.11 -10.74
N GLN A 181 -12.55 -10.37 -10.31
CA GLN A 181 -12.07 -11.48 -11.14
C GLN A 181 -12.92 -11.65 -12.40
N VAL A 182 -14.24 -11.59 -12.30
CA VAL A 182 -15.12 -11.68 -13.46
C VAL A 182 -14.88 -10.50 -14.40
N LEU A 183 -14.94 -9.27 -13.88
CA LEU A 183 -14.83 -8.05 -14.68
C LEU A 183 -13.47 -7.92 -15.39
N VAL A 184 -12.38 -8.05 -14.64
CA VAL A 184 -11.02 -7.72 -15.10
C VAL A 184 -10.38 -8.87 -15.87
N SER A 185 -10.56 -10.11 -15.39
CA SER A 185 -9.90 -11.29 -15.96
C SER A 185 -10.77 -11.99 -17.00
N ARG A 186 -12.03 -12.32 -16.66
CA ARG A 186 -12.90 -13.10 -17.57
C ARG A 186 -13.47 -12.24 -18.70
N GLU A 187 -14.02 -11.08 -18.36
CA GLU A 187 -14.63 -10.15 -19.32
C GLU A 187 -13.62 -9.19 -19.95
N LYS A 188 -12.41 -9.10 -19.38
CA LYS A 188 -11.32 -8.23 -19.85
C LYS A 188 -11.70 -6.75 -19.94
N GLN A 189 -12.63 -6.30 -19.09
CA GLN A 189 -13.04 -4.91 -19.01
C GLN A 189 -11.94 -4.03 -18.43
N ARG A 190 -11.89 -2.77 -18.85
CA ARG A 190 -10.98 -1.73 -18.36
C ARG A 190 -11.77 -0.42 -18.22
N PRO A 191 -11.33 0.52 -17.35
CA PRO A 191 -12.00 1.81 -17.25
C PRO A 191 -12.01 2.50 -18.62
N LYS A 192 -13.20 2.97 -19.04
CA LYS A 192 -13.36 3.57 -20.35
C LYS A 192 -12.72 4.96 -20.37
N PHE A 193 -12.07 5.29 -21.48
CA PHE A 193 -11.61 6.66 -21.71
C PHE A 193 -12.76 7.51 -22.26
N PRO A 194 -12.99 8.71 -21.71
CA PRO A 194 -13.92 9.68 -22.29
C PRO A 194 -13.58 10.02 -23.73
N GLU A 195 -14.60 10.29 -24.55
CA GLU A 195 -14.40 10.70 -25.95
C GLU A 195 -13.60 12.01 -26.05
N ALA A 196 -13.80 12.94 -25.10
CA ALA A 196 -13.05 14.21 -25.00
C ALA A 196 -11.52 14.02 -25.03
N TRP A 197 -11.00 12.91 -24.50
CA TRP A 197 -9.55 12.64 -24.48
C TRP A 197 -9.01 12.25 -25.86
N LYS A 198 -9.85 11.65 -26.72
CA LYS A 198 -9.46 11.26 -28.07
C LYS A 198 -9.27 12.47 -28.97
N GLU A 199 -10.11 13.49 -28.83
CA GLU A 199 -10.04 14.73 -29.61
C GLU A 199 -8.80 15.56 -29.26
N ASN A 200 -8.41 15.59 -27.99
CA ASN A 200 -7.20 16.28 -27.51
C ASN A 200 -5.89 15.75 -28.13
N SER A 201 -5.89 14.48 -28.56
CA SER A 201 -4.75 13.86 -29.27
C SER A 201 -4.56 14.40 -30.69
N LEU A 202 -5.62 14.97 -31.29
CA LEU A 202 -5.62 15.50 -32.65
C LEU A 202 -5.29 17.00 -32.68
N VAL A 203 -5.66 17.74 -31.63
CA VAL A 203 -5.45 19.20 -31.57
C VAL A 203 -3.97 19.56 -31.35
N ARG A 204 -3.16 18.70 -30.72
CA ARG A 204 -1.71 18.92 -30.53
C ARG A 204 -0.83 18.56 -31.75
N LYS A 205 -1.43 18.21 -32.90
CA LYS A 205 -0.68 17.92 -34.15
C LYS A 205 -0.56 19.12 -35.11
N ASN A 206 -1.02 20.31 -34.72
CA ASN A 206 -0.89 21.54 -35.52
C ASN A 206 -0.04 22.59 -34.81
#